data_AF-A0A8B9IIV3-F1
#
_entry.id   AF-A0A8B9IIV3-F1
#
_cell.length_a   1.000
_cell.length_b   1.000
_cell.length_c   1.000
_cell.angle_alpha   90.00
_cell.angle_beta   90.00
_cell.angle_gamma   90.00
#
_symmetry.space_group_name_H-M   'P 1'
#
loop_
_entity.id
_entity.type
_entity.pdbx_description
1 polymer ?
#
loop_
_entity_poly.entity_id
_entity_poly.type
_entity_poly.pdbx_seq_one_letter_code
_entity_poly.pdbx_strand_id
1 'polypeptide(L)' 'LKSGTFLNIIKAIYDKPTANIILNGEKLKAFSLKSGTRQGCPLSPLLFNIVLEVLATKRNTKIRYLLKLHLTKSNTSEYT' A
#
# COMPACT_ATOMS: atom_id res chain seq x y z
N LEU A 1 -6.17 13.29 -16.68
CA LEU A 1 -6.97 12.33 -15.87
C LEU A 1 -7.88 13.13 -14.94
N LYS A 2 -9.21 13.04 -15.10
CA LYS A 2 -10.16 13.76 -14.22
C LYS A 2 -10.18 13.08 -12.85
N SER A 3 -10.24 13.85 -11.76
CA SER A 3 -10.19 13.37 -10.36
C SER A 3 -11.16 12.21 -10.05
N GLY A 4 -12.35 12.21 -10.68
CA GLY A 4 -13.32 11.11 -10.55
C GLY A 4 -12.85 9.76 -11.09
N THR A 5 -11.97 9.73 -12.09
CA THR A 5 -11.47 8.46 -12.66
C THR A 5 -10.53 7.74 -11.70
N PHE A 6 -9.67 8.48 -10.99
CA PHE A 6 -8.74 7.90 -10.02
C PHE A 6 -9.47 7.28 -8.82
N LEU A 7 -10.44 8.00 -8.26
CA LEU A 7 -11.29 7.49 -7.18
C LEU A 7 -12.04 6.22 -7.57
N ASN A 8 -12.53 6.13 -8.80
CA ASN A 8 -13.22 4.92 -9.30
C ASN A 8 -12.27 3.71 -9.40
N ILE A 9 -11.01 3.93 -9.80
CA ILE A 9 -10.00 2.86 -9.85
C ILE A 9 -9.68 2.37 -8.44
N ILE A 10 -9.49 3.27 -7.48
CA ILE A 10 -9.27 2.89 -6.07
C ILE A 10 -10.47 2.12 -5.55
N LYS A 11 -11.70 2.61 -5.79
CA LYS A 11 -12.91 1.91 -5.35
C LYS A 11 -13.01 0.50 -5.95
N ALA A 12 -12.70 0.33 -7.24
CA ALA A 12 -12.69 -0.98 -7.88
C ALA A 12 -11.66 -1.96 -7.27
N ILE A 13 -10.53 -1.45 -6.77
CA ILE A 13 -9.49 -2.27 -6.10
C ILE A 13 -9.97 -2.73 -4.71
N TYR A 14 -10.76 -1.92 -4.01
CA TYR A 14 -11.11 -2.15 -2.60
C TYR A 14 -12.58 -2.59 -2.34
N ASP A 15 -13.49 -2.58 -3.34
CA ASP A 15 -14.93 -2.85 -3.12
C ASP A 15 -15.23 -4.26 -2.59
N LYS A 16 -14.42 -5.26 -2.94
CA LYS A 16 -14.43 -6.63 -2.37
C LYS A 16 -13.11 -7.35 -2.65
N PRO A 17 -12.09 -7.21 -1.81
CA PRO A 17 -10.86 -7.95 -2.02
C PRO A 17 -11.10 -9.45 -1.70
N THR A 18 -10.97 -10.30 -2.72
CA THR A 18 -10.90 -11.75 -2.55
C THR A 18 -9.46 -12.18 -2.33
N ALA A 19 -9.22 -13.04 -1.33
CA ALA A 19 -7.93 -13.66 -1.07
C ALA A 19 -7.93 -15.13 -1.49
N ASN A 20 -6.80 -15.57 -2.05
CA ASN A 20 -6.50 -16.98 -2.31
C ASN A 20 -5.22 -17.31 -1.53
N ILE A 21 -5.25 -18.36 -0.71
CA ILE A 21 -4.07 -18.82 0.03
C ILE A 21 -3.49 -20.02 -0.72
N ILE A 22 -2.18 -20.05 -0.89
CA ILE A 22 -1.44 -21.22 -1.37
C ILE A 22 -0.64 -21.76 -0.17
N LEU A 23 -0.90 -23.01 0.21
CA LEU A 23 -0.20 -23.70 1.29
C LEU A 23 0.42 -24.97 0.71
N ASN A 24 1.73 -25.15 0.85
CA ASN A 24 2.47 -26.32 0.35
C ASN A 24 2.20 -26.65 -1.13
N GLY A 25 1.98 -25.63 -1.97
CA GLY A 25 1.68 -25.78 -3.40
C GLY A 25 0.21 -26.01 -3.72
N GLU A 26 -0.64 -26.24 -2.72
CA GLU A 26 -2.08 -26.39 -2.90
C GLU A 26 -2.81 -25.06 -2.73
N LYS A 27 -3.70 -24.76 -3.67
CA LYS A 27 -4.52 -23.55 -3.65
C LYS A 27 -5.81 -23.79 -2.88
N LEU A 28 -5.98 -23.07 -1.76
CA LEU A 28 -7.21 -23.10 -0.98
C LEU A 28 -8.33 -22.31 -1.65
N LYS A 29 -9.57 -22.59 -1.22
CA LYS A 29 -10.77 -21.90 -1.71
C LYS A 29 -10.70 -20.40 -1.42
N ALA A 30 -11.08 -19.61 -2.42
CA ALA A 30 -11.13 -18.16 -2.33
C ALA A 30 -12.11 -17.70 -1.24
N PHE A 31 -11.73 -16.71 -0.44
CA PHE A 31 -12.64 -16.08 0.54
C PHE A 31 -12.59 -14.55 0.46
N SER A 32 -13.72 -13.91 0.76
CA SER A 32 -13.84 -12.45 0.80
C SER A 32 -13.18 -11.90 2.06
N LEU A 33 -12.31 -10.91 1.92
CA LEU A 33 -11.73 -10.20 3.05
C LEU A 33 -12.70 -9.11 3.53
N LYS A 34 -13.01 -9.11 4.83
CA LYS A 34 -13.79 -8.03 5.48
C LYS A 34 -12.93 -6.79 5.75
N SER A 35 -11.62 -6.98 5.92
CA SER A 35 -10.61 -5.93 6.09
C SER A 35 -9.22 -6.52 5.88
N GLY A 36 -8.31 -5.82 5.22
CA GLY A 36 -6.92 -6.25 5.08
C GLY A 36 -6.20 -5.59 3.91
N THR A 37 -4.90 -5.37 4.05
CA THR A 37 -4.02 -5.01 2.94
C THR A 37 -3.62 -6.28 2.19
N ARG A 38 -3.67 -6.26 0.85
CA ARG A 38 -3.07 -7.34 0.06
C ARG A 38 -1.56 -7.31 0.28
N GLN A 39 -1.00 -8.35 0.89
CA GLN A 39 0.45 -8.54 0.99
C GLN A 39 1.00 -8.64 -0.44
N GLY A 40 1.96 -7.79 -0.80
CA GLY A 40 2.51 -7.71 -2.16
C GLY A 40 1.74 -6.83 -3.15
N CYS A 41 0.91 -5.89 -2.70
CA CYS A 41 0.36 -4.88 -3.60
C CYS A 41 1.40 -3.78 -3.88
N PRO A 42 1.88 -3.59 -5.12
CA PRO A 42 2.87 -2.56 -5.46
C PRO A 42 2.37 -1.13 -5.18
N LEU A 43 1.06 -0.95 -5.11
CA LEU A 43 0.39 0.32 -4.84
C LEU A 43 0.26 0.63 -3.34
N SER A 44 0.40 -0.36 -2.45
CA SER A 44 0.26 -0.16 -1.00
C SER A 44 1.33 0.79 -0.43
N PRO A 45 2.62 0.70 -0.78
CA PRO A 45 3.63 1.64 -0.30
C PRO A 45 3.40 3.07 -0.82
N LEU A 46 3.01 3.21 -2.10
CA LEU A 46 2.78 4.51 -2.72
C LEU A 46 1.56 5.22 -2.12
N LEU A 47 0.42 4.52 -1.96
CA LEU A 47 -0.78 5.07 -1.34
C LEU A 47 -0.54 5.39 0.15
N PHE A 48 0.21 4.56 0.86
CA PHE A 48 0.60 4.84 2.25
C PHE A 48 1.47 6.10 2.35
N ASN A 49 2.45 6.26 1.46
CA ASN A 49 3.30 7.45 1.40
C ASN A 49 2.50 8.73 1.07
N ILE A 50 1.57 8.66 0.13
CA ILE A 50 0.68 9.79 -0.23
C ILE A 50 -0.20 10.17 0.97
N VAL A 51 -0.80 9.19 1.64
CA VAL A 51 -1.60 9.43 2.85
C VAL A 51 -0.74 10.04 3.96
N LEU A 52 0.47 9.52 4.19
CA LEU A 52 1.40 10.09 5.17
C LEU A 52 1.84 11.51 4.82
N GLU A 53 2.07 11.83 3.56
CA GLU A 53 2.45 13.18 3.12
C GLU A 53 1.30 14.19 3.30
N VAL A 54 0.07 13.78 2.98
CA VAL A 54 -1.15 14.57 3.20
C VAL A 54 -1.46 14.74 4.69
N LEU A 55 -1.14 13.76 5.53
CA LEU A 55 -1.27 13.88 6.99
C LEU A 55 -0.14 14.74 7.60
N ALA A 56 1.09 14.61 7.08
CA ALA A 56 2.27 15.35 7.56
C ALA A 56 2.24 16.84 7.19
N THR A 57 1.47 17.22 6.17
CA THR A 57 1.25 18.64 5.79
C THR A 57 0.53 19.44 6.89
N LYS A 58 0.06 18.79 7.97
CA LYS A 58 -0.60 19.44 9.11
C LYS A 58 0.18 19.46 10.44
N ARG A 59 1.53 19.45 10.42
CA ARG A 59 2.47 19.57 11.58
C ARG A 59 3.03 18.22 12.06
N ASN A 60 4.20 17.82 11.56
CA ASN A 60 5.25 17.17 12.38
C ASN A 60 6.52 16.96 11.55
N THR A 61 7.50 17.86 11.72
CA THR A 61 8.82 17.80 11.06
C THR A 61 9.57 16.47 11.34
N LYS A 62 9.31 15.86 12.50
CA LYS A 62 9.92 14.59 12.91
C LYS A 62 9.50 13.40 12.04
N ILE A 63 8.22 13.30 11.65
CA ILE A 63 7.72 12.22 10.79
C ILE A 63 8.33 12.32 9.39
N ARG A 64 8.45 13.54 8.85
CA ARG A 64 9.09 13.79 7.53
C ARG A 64 10.55 13.34 7.51
N TYR A 65 11.29 13.60 8.59
CA TYR A 65 12.70 13.17 8.70
C TYR A 65 12.83 11.64 8.78
N LEU A 66 11.99 10.97 9.58
CA LEU A 66 12.00 9.51 9.72
C LEU A 66 11.60 8.80 8.42
N LEU A 67 10.61 9.33 7.69
CA LEU A 67 10.25 8.83 6.36
C LEU A 67 11.40 8.96 5.37
N LYS A 68 12.10 10.11 5.38
CA LYS A 68 13.27 10.33 4.51
C LYS A 68 14.38 9.32 4.79
N LEU A 69 14.68 9.05 6.07
CA LEU A 69 15.64 8.04 6.49
C LEU A 69 15.27 6.62 6.06
N HIS A 70 13.98 6.25 6.20
CA HIS A 70 13.51 4.91 5.84
C HIS A 70 13.58 4.68 4.33
N LEU A 71 13.16 5.67 3.52
CA LEU A 71 13.25 5.62 2.06
C LEU A 71 14.70 5.57 1.55
N THR A 72 15.65 6.24 2.23
CA THR A 72 17.07 6.14 1.88
C THR A 72 17.68 4.79 2.24
N LYS A 73 17.21 4.14 3.32
CA LYS A 73 17.67 2.80 3.72
C LYS A 73 17.12 1.71 2.81
N SER A 74 15.88 1.82 2.34
CA SER A 74 15.30 0.86 1.39
C SER A 74 15.96 0.92 0.01
N ASN A 75 16.47 2.07 -0.42
CA ASN A 75 17.15 2.22 -1.71
C ASN A 75 18.64 1.81 -1.68
N THR A 76 19.19 1.49 -0.51
CA THR A 76 20.61 1.09 -0.34
C THR A 76 20.80 -0.41 -0.13
N SER A 77 19.74 -1.19 0.09
CA SER A 77 19.84 -2.65 0.22
C SER A 77 19.79 -3.41 -1.12
N GLU A 78 19.82 -2.71 -2.27
CA GLU A 78 19.81 -3.32 -3.61
C GLU A 78 21.19 -3.28 -4.30
N TYR A 79 22.23 -2.86 -3.59
CA TYR A 79 23.63 -2.91 -4.04
C TYR A 79 24.55 -3.49 -2.95
N THR A 80 24.42 -4.80 -2.69
CA THR A 80 25.50 -5.66 -2.18
C THR A 80 25.34 -7.05 -2.75
#